data_AF-A0A0L7QYB4-F1
#
_entry.id   AF-A0A0L7QYB4-F1
#
_cell.length_a   1.000
_cell.length_b   1.000
_cell.length_c   1.000
_cell.angle_alpha   90.00
_cell.angle_beta   90.00
_cell.angle_gamma   90.00
#
_symmetry.space_group_name_H-M   'P 1'
#
loop_
_entity.id
_entity.type
_entity.pdbx_description
1 polymer ?
#
loop_
_entity_poly.entity_id
_entity_poly.type
_entity_poly.pdbx_seq_one_letter_code
_entity_poly.pdbx_strand_id
1 'polypeptide(L)'
;MTSRNKWVKGDHPIKEGTIVLLKEDNVPPNQWPLGRVIKIHPGSDGMVRAVTIKTSTNEFDRNVKKLVPLPNQSQDDKPQHPASKGDDTIPREQTTTKE
;
A
#
# COMPACT_ATOMS: atom_id res chain seq x y z
N MET A 1 28.95 6.39 -24.93
CA MET A 1 28.07 5.26 -24.56
C MET A 1 27.01 5.78 -23.62
N THR A 2 25.76 5.90 -24.06
CA THR A 2 24.66 6.33 -23.18
C THR A 2 24.17 5.12 -22.38
N SER A 3 24.56 5.06 -21.11
CA SER A 3 24.00 4.09 -20.16
C SER A 3 22.51 4.38 -20.01
N ARG A 4 21.66 3.58 -20.67
CA ARG A 4 20.25 3.53 -20.34
C ARG A 4 20.15 2.98 -18.92
N ASN A 5 19.76 3.82 -17.97
CA ASN A 5 19.26 3.38 -16.68
C ASN A 5 18.05 2.48 -16.96
N LYS A 6 18.33 1.18 -17.08
CA LYS A 6 17.33 0.14 -17.25
C LYS A 6 16.58 0.13 -15.94
N TRP A 7 15.37 0.71 -15.90
CA TRP A 7 14.49 0.71 -14.74
C TRP A 7 14.53 -0.68 -14.09
N VAL A 8 15.37 -0.79 -13.04
CA VAL A 8 15.74 -2.07 -12.45
C VAL A 8 14.59 -2.42 -11.55
N LYS A 9 13.82 -3.44 -11.98
CA LYS A 9 12.94 -4.30 -11.16
C LYS A 9 12.53 -3.63 -9.85
N GLY A 10 11.74 -2.58 -9.95
CA GLY A 10 11.25 -1.87 -8.78
C GLY A 10 10.32 -2.82 -8.04
N ASP A 11 10.70 -3.12 -6.81
CA ASP A 11 9.83 -3.62 -5.75
C ASP A 11 8.67 -2.62 -5.58
N HIS A 12 7.70 -2.68 -6.47
CA HIS A 12 6.40 -2.04 -6.29
C HIS A 12 5.46 -3.19 -6.00
N PRO A 13 5.39 -3.67 -4.75
CA PRO A 13 4.39 -4.63 -4.38
C PRO A 13 3.03 -3.93 -4.56
N ILE A 14 2.41 -4.16 -5.72
CA ILE A 14 1.03 -3.76 -5.95
C ILE A 14 0.22 -4.52 -4.91
N LYS A 15 -0.39 -3.78 -4.00
CA LYS A 15 -1.21 -4.30 -2.91
C LYS A 15 -2.68 -4.03 -3.20
N GLU A 16 -3.52 -4.77 -2.51
CA GLU A 16 -4.94 -4.47 -2.46
C GLU A 16 -5.12 -3.05 -1.89
N GLY A 17 -5.93 -2.24 -2.59
CA GLY A 17 -6.15 -0.84 -2.26
C GLY A 17 -5.25 0.15 -3.00
N THR A 18 -4.18 -0.28 -3.68
CA THR A 18 -3.32 0.62 -4.46
C THR A 18 -4.08 1.26 -5.63
N ILE A 19 -3.89 2.55 -5.84
CA ILE A 19 -4.43 3.30 -6.98
C ILE A 19 -3.45 3.20 -8.15
N VAL A 20 -3.96 2.79 -9.30
CA VAL A 20 -3.18 2.52 -10.51
C VAL A 20 -3.82 3.19 -11.71
N LEU A 21 -3.01 3.67 -12.66
CA LEU A 21 -3.44 4.03 -14.00
C LEU A 21 -3.34 2.80 -14.91
N LEU A 22 -4.33 2.64 -15.78
CA LEU A 22 -4.42 1.51 -16.69
C LEU A 22 -3.91 1.92 -18.08
N LYS A 23 -2.79 1.32 -18.47
CA LYS A 23 -2.20 1.51 -19.79
C LYS A 23 -2.98 0.74 -20.84
N GLU A 24 -3.93 1.41 -21.48
CA GLU A 24 -4.63 0.91 -22.66
C GLU A 24 -3.92 1.41 -23.93
N ASP A 25 -3.66 0.51 -24.88
CA ASP A 25 -3.04 0.86 -26.18
C ASP A 25 -3.97 1.69 -27.07
N ASN A 26 -5.29 1.57 -26.87
CA ASN A 26 -6.31 2.27 -27.66
C ASN A 26 -6.64 3.68 -27.14
N VAL A 27 -6.03 4.10 -26.03
CA VAL A 27 -6.35 5.36 -25.36
C VAL A 27 -5.07 6.16 -25.18
N PRO A 28 -5.05 7.46 -25.55
CA PRO A 28 -3.86 8.26 -25.36
C PRO A 28 -3.48 8.34 -23.87
N PRO A 29 -2.19 8.49 -23.52
CA PRO A 29 -1.72 8.41 -22.14
C PRO A 29 -2.39 9.39 -21.16
N ASN A 30 -2.89 10.53 -21.66
CA ASN A 30 -3.60 11.53 -20.88
C ASN A 30 -5.03 11.12 -20.50
N GLN A 31 -5.53 10.01 -21.04
CA GLN A 31 -6.89 9.52 -20.84
C GLN A 31 -6.91 8.09 -20.26
N TRP A 32 -5.76 7.59 -19.81
CA TRP A 32 -5.71 6.29 -19.16
C TRP A 32 -6.64 6.24 -17.94
N PRO A 33 -7.53 5.25 -17.85
CA PRO A 33 -8.47 5.20 -16.75
C PRO A 33 -7.74 4.94 -15.43
N LEU A 34 -8.22 5.60 -14.39
CA LEU A 34 -7.81 5.35 -13.02
C LEU A 34 -8.59 4.14 -12.47
N GLY A 35 -7.89 3.28 -11.75
CA GLY A 35 -8.50 2.15 -11.08
C GLY A 35 -7.89 1.89 -9.71
N ARG A 36 -8.66 1.22 -8.85
CA ARG A 36 -8.20 0.73 -7.56
C ARG A 36 -8.04 -0.77 -7.63
N VAL A 37 -6.89 -1.27 -7.21
CA VAL A 37 -6.66 -2.71 -7.06
C VAL A 37 -7.53 -3.22 -5.93
N ILE A 38 -8.33 -4.24 -6.19
CA ILE A 38 -9.21 -4.86 -5.18
C ILE A 38 -8.78 -6.27 -4.81
N LYS A 39 -8.03 -6.93 -5.69
CA LYS A 39 -7.55 -8.30 -5.48
C LYS A 39 -6.25 -8.50 -6.23
N ILE A 40 -5.33 -9.23 -5.63
CA ILE A 40 -4.06 -9.62 -6.25
C ILE A 40 -4.06 -11.11 -6.59
N HIS A 41 -3.46 -11.46 -7.73
CA HIS A 41 -3.29 -12.85 -8.16
C HIS A 41 -1.79 -13.16 -8.26
N PRO A 42 -1.18 -13.63 -7.16
CA PRO A 42 0.21 -14.07 -7.16
C PRO A 42 0.35 -15.38 -7.95
N GLY A 43 1.47 -15.53 -8.66
CA GLY A 43 1.85 -16.80 -9.28
C GLY A 43 2.49 -17.76 -8.29
N SER A 44 2.86 -18.96 -8.75
CA SER A 44 3.51 -19.99 -7.93
C SER A 44 4.86 -19.57 -7.33
N ASP A 45 5.49 -18.53 -7.88
CA ASP A 45 6.75 -17.93 -7.41
C ASP A 45 6.52 -16.81 -6.37
N GLY A 46 5.27 -16.54 -5.99
CA GLY A 46 4.90 -15.44 -5.09
C GLY A 46 4.83 -14.06 -5.77
N MET A 47 5.25 -13.95 -7.03
CA MET A 47 5.22 -12.68 -7.77
C MET A 47 3.81 -12.38 -8.32
N VAL A 48 3.32 -11.16 -8.09
CA VAL A 48 2.04 -10.67 -8.62
C VAL A 48 2.16 -10.43 -10.12
N ARG A 49 1.39 -11.19 -10.91
CA ARG A 49 1.35 -11.08 -12.39
C ARG A 49 0.08 -10.45 -12.90
N ALA A 50 -1.03 -10.69 -12.20
CA ALA A 50 -2.33 -10.13 -12.52
C ALA A 50 -2.99 -9.58 -11.26
N VAL A 51 -3.82 -8.56 -11.42
CA VAL A 51 -4.61 -7.97 -10.35
C VAL A 51 -6.01 -7.67 -10.88
N THR A 52 -7.01 -7.80 -10.02
CA THR A 52 -8.36 -7.32 -10.31
C THR A 52 -8.45 -5.87 -9.90
N ILE A 53 -8.92 -5.03 -10.82
CA ILE A 53 -9.01 -3.59 -10.66
C ILE A 53 -10.47 -3.20 -10.81
N LYS A 54 -10.93 -2.38 -9.87
CA LYS A 54 -12.19 -1.69 -9.95
C LYS A 54 -11.96 -0.27 -10.48
N THR A 55 -12.52 0.00 -11.65
CA THR A 55 -12.68 1.35 -12.19
C THR A 55 -14.05 1.90 -11.81
N SER A 56 -14.33 3.18 -12.11
CA SER A 56 -15.64 3.79 -11.84
C SER A 56 -16.80 3.06 -12.52
N THR A 57 -16.53 2.38 -13.65
CA THR A 57 -17.55 1.78 -14.49
C THR A 57 -17.58 0.26 -14.39
N ASN A 58 -16.41 -0.38 -14.32
CA ASN A 58 -16.30 -1.84 -14.39
C ASN A 58 -15.17 -2.38 -13.51
N GLU A 59 -15.26 -3.68 -13.23
CA GLU A 59 -14.23 -4.46 -12.57
C GLU A 59 -13.68 -5.50 -13.55
N PHE A 60 -12.35 -5.59 -13.65
CA PHE A 60 -11.70 -6.51 -14.59
C PHE A 60 -10.27 -6.83 -14.14
N ASP A 61 -9.75 -7.97 -14.61
CA ASP A 61 -8.37 -8.35 -14.38
C ASP A 61 -7.42 -7.69 -15.39
N ARG A 62 -6.25 -7.27 -14.92
CA ARG A 62 -5.17 -6.79 -15.77
C ARG A 62 -3.81 -7.28 -15.32
N ASN A 63 -2.95 -7.48 -16.30
CA ASN A 63 -1.54 -7.77 -16.07
C ASN A 63 -0.84 -6.54 -15.49
N VAL A 64 -0.02 -6.76 -14.45
CA VAL A 64 0.77 -5.72 -13.77
C VAL A 64 1.63 -4.90 -14.74
N LYS A 65 2.11 -5.49 -15.84
CA LYS A 65 2.90 -4.77 -16.87
C LYS A 65 2.14 -3.64 -17.57
N LYS A 66 0.80 -3.68 -17.56
CA LYS A 66 -0.08 -2.65 -18.14
C LYS A 66 -0.59 -1.67 -17.08
N LEU A 67 -0.03 -1.71 -15.87
CA LEU A 67 -0.43 -0.85 -14.77
C LEU A 67 0.70 0.08 -14.39
N VAL A 68 0.33 1.32 -14.11
CA VAL A 68 1.25 2.34 -13.60
C VAL A 68 0.76 2.70 -12.19
N PRO A 69 1.38 2.18 -11.12
CA PRO A 69 1.00 2.56 -9.76
C PRO A 69 1.28 4.04 -9.55
N LEU A 70 0.30 4.74 -8.97
CA LEU A 70 0.49 6.13 -8.58
C LEU A 70 1.21 6.18 -7.23
N PRO A 71 2.11 7.15 -7.01
CA PRO A 71 2.64 7.41 -5.69
C PRO A 71 1.49 7.81 -4.79
N ASN A 72 1.17 6.96 -3.81
CA ASN A 72 0.21 7.25 -2.78
C ASN A 72 0.84 8.23 -1.78
N GLN A 73 0.29 9.43 -1.64
CA GLN A 73 0.73 10.41 -0.62
C GLN A 73 0.37 10.00 0.82
N SER A 74 0.07 8.72 1.07
CA SER A 74 -0.40 8.26 2.38
C SER A 74 -0.03 6.80 2.60
N GLN A 75 1.23 6.56 2.93
CA GLN A 75 1.55 5.74 4.09
C GLN A 75 1.99 6.81 5.11
N ASP A 76 1.10 7.35 5.94
CA ASP A 76 0.88 6.78 7.28
C ASP A 76 2.01 5.82 7.65
N ASP A 77 3.21 6.40 7.85
CA ASP A 77 4.03 6.02 8.99
C ASP A 77 3.08 6.09 10.17
N LYS A 78 2.41 4.97 10.48
CA LYS A 78 1.77 4.82 11.77
C LYS A 78 2.92 5.03 12.74
N PRO A 79 3.01 6.14 13.49
CA PRO A 79 3.99 6.21 14.55
C PRO A 79 3.55 5.10 15.50
N GLN A 80 4.34 4.04 15.58
CA GLN A 80 4.22 3.07 16.64
C GLN A 80 4.68 3.78 17.91
N HIS A 81 3.85 4.71 18.40
CA HIS A 81 3.99 5.25 19.73
C HIS A 81 3.76 4.03 20.64
N PRO A 82 4.78 3.56 21.36
CA PRO A 82 4.57 2.51 22.35
C PRO A 82 3.52 3.04 23.29
N ALA A 83 2.47 2.24 23.53
CA ALA A 83 1.41 2.58 24.45
C ALA A 83 2.02 3.20 25.71
N SER A 84 1.70 4.48 25.95
CA SER A 84 1.91 5.11 27.24
C SER A 84 1.26 4.21 28.27
N LYS A 85 2.05 3.40 28.98
CA LYS A 85 1.65 2.86 30.26
C LYS A 85 1.57 4.09 31.17
N GLY A 86 0.34 4.54 31.37
CA GLY A 86 0.03 5.48 32.45
C GLY A 86 0.56 4.89 33.75
N ASP A 87 1.43 5.66 34.36
CA ASP A 87 1.82 5.56 35.75
C ASP A 87 0.57 5.78 36.61
N ASP A 88 0.18 4.77 37.38
CA ASP A 88 -0.67 4.94 38.57
C ASP A 88 -0.35 3.77 39.52
N THR A 89 0.82 3.85 40.15
CA THR A 89 1.09 3.10 41.38
C THR A 89 1.91 3.99 42.29
N ILE A 90 1.22 4.89 42.97
CA ILE A 90 1.75 5.59 44.13
C ILE A 90 1.67 4.61 45.31
N PRO A 91 2.79 4.17 45.92
CA PRO A 91 2.75 3.38 47.14
C PRO A 91 2.41 4.32 48.30
N ARG A 92 1.26 4.11 48.96
CA ARG A 92 0.97 4.76 50.24
C ARG A 92 1.26 3.79 51.37
N GLU A 93 2.50 3.87 51.85
CA GLU A 93 2.97 3.19 53.03
C GLU A 93 2.19 3.62 54.27
N GLN A 94 1.99 2.63 55.13
CA GLN A 94 1.17 2.66 56.33
C GLN A 94 1.82 3.56 57.39
N THR A 95 1.09 4.58 57.85
CA THR A 95 1.27 5.17 59.18
C THR A 95 -0.10 5.47 59.77
N THR A 96 -0.60 4.54 60.58
CA THR A 96 -1.56 4.86 61.64
C THR A 96 -1.10 4.18 62.92
N THR A 97 -0.36 4.95 63.71
CA THR A 97 -0.19 4.73 65.14
C THR A 97 -1.10 5.73 65.84
N LYS A 98 -2.15 5.25 66.50
CA LYS A 98 -2.70 5.77 67.76
C LYS A 98 -3.97 4.99 68.13
N GLU A 99 -3.83 4.03 69.02
CA GLU A 99 -4.39 4.14 70.38
C GLU A 99 -3.44 3.44 71.37
#